data_AF-A0A821Q9T0-F1
#
_entry.id   AF-A0A821Q9T0-F1
#
_cell.length_a   1.000
_cell.length_b   1.000
_cell.length_c   1.000
_cell.angle_alpha   90.00
_cell.angle_beta   90.00
_cell.angle_gamma   90.00
#
_symmetry.space_group_name_H-M   'P 1'
#
loop_
_entity.id
_entity.type
_entity.pdbx_description
1 polymer ?
#
loop_
_entity_poly.entity_id
_entity_poly.type
_entity_poly.pdbx_seq_one_letter_code
_entity_poly.pdbx_strand_id
1 'polypeptide(L)'
;TLFVPWRTVADLCDCNQTWEYALKSRQHLISTYSQKIIENIQLLHECKKNRDEHLLQVIAESQVENDAIDPVLLPANQGVDSEYDIDNSDQLLELLGNLDEYTATAANANKKSTENKYIEETIEA
;
A
#
# COMPACT_ATOMS: atom_id res chain seq x y z
N THR A 1 -28.12 14.32 -6.66
CA THR A 1 -26.69 14.44 -6.29
C THR A 1 -26.24 13.10 -5.75
N LEU A 2 -24.98 12.67 -5.96
CA LEU A 2 -24.51 11.36 -5.46
C LEU A 2 -24.41 11.34 -3.93
N PHE A 3 -24.10 12.48 -3.34
CA PHE A 3 -24.02 12.66 -1.90
C PHE A 3 -25.17 13.54 -1.43
N VAL A 4 -26.02 12.95 -0.61
CA VAL A 4 -27.04 13.60 0.21
C VAL A 4 -26.59 13.34 1.64
N PRO A 5 -26.80 14.25 2.61
CA PRO A 5 -26.37 13.96 3.98
C PRO A 5 -27.23 12.83 4.56
N TRP A 6 -26.71 11.61 4.47
CA TRP A 6 -27.25 10.43 5.14
C TRP A 6 -26.88 10.55 6.62
N ARG A 7 -27.84 10.94 7.45
CA ARG A 7 -27.68 11.12 8.88
C ARG A 7 -27.90 9.81 9.63
N THR A 8 -28.70 8.92 9.05
CA THR A 8 -29.07 7.65 9.64
C THR A 8 -29.09 6.55 8.58
N VAL A 9 -28.98 5.29 9.01
CA VAL A 9 -29.10 4.13 8.11
C VAL A 9 -30.47 4.12 7.40
N ALA A 10 -31.52 4.60 8.06
CA ALA A 10 -32.86 4.71 7.52
C ALA A 10 -32.95 5.63 6.28
N ASP A 11 -32.03 6.60 6.15
CA ASP A 11 -31.98 7.46 4.96
C ASP A 11 -31.61 6.64 3.71
N LEU A 12 -30.94 5.50 3.88
CA LEU A 12 -30.49 4.61 2.82
C LEU A 12 -31.31 3.33 2.71
N CYS A 13 -31.73 2.78 3.86
CA CYS A 13 -32.34 1.48 3.93
C CYS A 13 -33.37 1.39 5.06
N ASP A 14 -34.63 1.09 4.72
CA ASP A 14 -35.67 0.80 5.71
C ASP A 14 -35.35 -0.45 6.54
N CYS A 15 -35.85 -0.50 7.77
CA CYS A 15 -35.58 -1.57 8.74
C CYS A 15 -35.93 -2.98 8.22
N ASN A 16 -36.88 -3.05 7.29
CA ASN A 16 -37.44 -4.30 6.76
C ASN A 16 -36.99 -4.59 5.33
N GLN A 17 -36.11 -3.76 4.75
CA GLN A 17 -35.65 -3.95 3.38
C GLN A 17 -34.19 -4.40 3.33
N THR A 18 -33.86 -5.17 2.30
CA THR A 18 -32.47 -5.52 2.02
C THR A 18 -31.79 -4.38 1.28
N TRP A 19 -30.46 -4.27 1.44
CA TRP A 19 -29.64 -3.29 0.72
C TRP A 19 -29.78 -3.38 -0.80
N GLU A 20 -29.94 -4.60 -1.34
CA GLU A 20 -30.14 -4.81 -2.77
C GLU A 20 -31.47 -4.20 -3.24
N TYR A 21 -32.55 -4.41 -2.49
CA TYR A 21 -33.85 -3.83 -2.80
C TYR A 21 -33.84 -2.30 -2.63
N ALA A 22 -33.18 -1.80 -1.60
CA ALA A 22 -32.96 -0.37 -1.35
C ALA A 22 -32.29 0.32 -2.55
N LEU A 23 -31.23 -0.31 -3.08
CA LEU A 23 -30.48 0.21 -4.22
C LEU A 23 -31.32 0.16 -5.50
N LYS A 24 -31.95 -0.99 -5.80
CA LYS A 24 -32.80 -1.18 -6.99
C LYS A 24 -33.95 -0.17 -7.03
N SER A 25 -34.63 0.03 -5.91
CA SER A 25 -35.75 0.98 -5.83
C SER A 25 -35.33 2.42 -6.12
N ARG A 26 -34.08 2.79 -5.80
CA ARG A 26 -33.55 4.14 -5.99
C ARG A 26 -32.72 4.31 -7.26
N GLN A 27 -32.45 3.24 -8.00
CA GLN A 27 -31.56 3.24 -9.15
C GLN A 27 -31.99 4.24 -10.23
N HIS A 28 -33.30 4.43 -10.41
CA HIS A 28 -33.87 5.40 -11.35
C HIS A 28 -33.64 6.88 -10.95
N LEU A 29 -33.32 7.15 -9.68
CA LEU A 29 -33.01 8.48 -9.15
C LEU A 29 -31.53 8.84 -9.30
N ILE A 30 -30.69 7.85 -9.63
CA ILE A 30 -29.24 8.03 -9.77
C ILE A 30 -28.96 8.54 -11.18
N SER A 31 -28.27 9.68 -11.29
CA SER A 31 -27.85 10.20 -12.59
C SER A 31 -26.89 9.22 -13.28
N THR A 32 -26.88 9.18 -14.60
CA THR A 32 -25.94 8.32 -15.37
C THR A 32 -24.48 8.59 -15.04
N TYR A 33 -24.11 9.84 -14.74
CA TYR A 33 -22.76 10.19 -14.30
C TYR A 33 -22.45 9.63 -12.90
N SER A 34 -23.39 9.78 -11.96
CA SER A 34 -23.30 9.20 -10.62
C SER A 34 -23.21 7.67 -10.65
N GLN A 35 -23.95 7.04 -11.55
CA GLN A 35 -23.93 5.59 -11.75
C GLN A 35 -22.53 5.09 -12.18
N LYS A 36 -21.87 5.79 -13.11
CA LYS A 36 -20.48 5.49 -13.50
C LYS A 36 -19.50 5.59 -12.34
N ILE A 37 -19.69 6.57 -11.45
CA ILE A 37 -18.84 6.71 -10.25
C ILE A 37 -19.02 5.48 -9.35
N ILE A 38 -20.27 5.06 -9.10
CA ILE A 38 -20.58 3.88 -8.28
C ILE A 38 -19.91 2.63 -8.87
N GLU A 39 -20.05 2.42 -10.19
CA GLU A 39 -19.46 1.28 -10.90
C GLU A 39 -17.92 1.27 -10.80
N ASN A 40 -17.28 2.43 -10.97
CA ASN A 40 -15.83 2.53 -10.84
C ASN A 40 -15.33 2.23 -9.41
N ILE A 41 -16.08 2.67 -8.39
CA ILE A 41 -15.77 2.34 -6.99
C ILE A 41 -15.88 0.83 -6.76
N GLN A 42 -16.94 0.20 -7.27
CA GLN A 42 -17.13 -1.25 -7.17
C GLN A 42 -15.98 -2.01 -7.84
N LEU A 43 -15.66 -1.66 -9.08
CA LEU A 43 -14.56 -2.27 -9.84
C LEU A 43 -13.21 -2.13 -9.10
N LEU A 44 -12.93 -0.95 -8.54
CA LEU A 44 -11.71 -0.73 -7.75
C LEU A 44 -11.61 -1.70 -6.57
N HIS A 45 -12.71 -1.90 -5.84
CA HIS A 45 -12.74 -2.82 -4.70
C HIS A 45 -12.58 -4.27 -5.13
N GLU A 46 -13.20 -4.68 -6.24
CA GLU A 46 -13.06 -6.02 -6.80
C GLU A 46 -11.62 -6.30 -7.25
N CYS A 47 -11.00 -5.37 -7.99
CA CYS A 47 -9.61 -5.46 -8.39
C CYS A 47 -8.68 -5.56 -7.19
N LYS A 48 -8.89 -4.73 -6.16
CA LYS A 48 -8.11 -4.79 -4.93
C LYS A 48 -8.24 -6.15 -4.24
N LYS A 49 -9.47 -6.64 -4.07
CA LYS A 49 -9.73 -7.95 -3.45
C LYS A 49 -9.01 -9.06 -4.20
N ASN A 50 -9.15 -9.10 -5.52
CA ASN A 50 -8.51 -10.13 -6.36
C ASN A 50 -6.99 -10.09 -6.24
N ARG A 51 -6.39 -8.89 -6.31
CA ARG A 51 -4.95 -8.71 -6.13
C ARG A 51 -4.47 -9.18 -4.76
N ASP A 52 -5.18 -8.79 -3.70
CA ASP A 52 -4.80 -9.12 -2.32
C ASP A 52 -4.97 -10.63 -2.05
N GLU A 53 -6.01 -11.26 -2.61
CA GLU A 53 -6.23 -12.72 -2.57
C GLU A 53 -5.11 -13.48 -3.31
N HIS A 54 -4.77 -13.05 -4.52
CA HIS A 54 -3.66 -13.62 -5.28
C HIS A 54 -2.32 -13.48 -4.55
N LEU A 55 -2.06 -12.32 -3.93
CA LEU A 55 -0.85 -12.11 -3.14
C LEU A 55 -0.75 -13.08 -1.96
N LEU A 56 -1.85 -13.29 -1.23
CA LEU A 56 -1.90 -14.26 -0.14
C LEU A 56 -1.63 -15.68 -0.62
N GLN A 57 -2.16 -16.06 -1.79
CA GLN A 57 -1.89 -17.35 -2.39
C GLN A 57 -0.40 -17.54 -2.72
N VAL A 58 0.23 -16.56 -3.38
CA VAL A 58 1.67 -16.62 -3.72
C VAL A 58 2.53 -16.74 -2.46
N ILE A 59 2.20 -15.99 -1.40
CA ILE A 59 2.91 -16.08 -0.12
C ILE A 59 2.75 -17.49 0.47
N ALA A 60 1.54 -18.04 0.49
CA ALA A 60 1.29 -19.39 1.01
C ALA A 60 2.04 -20.46 0.21
N GLU A 61 2.07 -20.38 -1.12
CA GLU A 61 2.80 -21.31 -1.99
C GLU A 61 4.32 -21.25 -1.73
N SER A 62 4.87 -20.04 -1.57
CA SER A 62 6.30 -19.86 -1.26
C SER A 62 6.74 -20.42 0.10
N GLN A 63 5.81 -20.59 1.04
CA GLN A 63 6.10 -21.14 2.38
C GLN A 63 6.00 -22.67 2.44
N VAL A 64 5.33 -23.31 1.47
CA VAL A 64 5.08 -24.76 1.46
C VAL A 64 6.15 -25.51 0.66
N GLU A 65 6.75 -24.88 -0.35
CA GLU A 65 7.98 -25.39 -0.92
C GLU A 65 9.07 -25.29 0.15
N ASN A 66 9.51 -26.46 0.66
CA ASN A 66 10.66 -26.55 1.54
C ASN A 66 11.83 -25.83 0.86
N ASP A 67 12.17 -24.65 1.38
CA ASP A 67 13.45 -23.99 1.19
C ASP A 67 14.54 -24.86 1.86
N ALA A 68 14.80 -26.03 1.30
CA ALA A 68 16.13 -26.60 1.31
C ALA A 68 16.95 -25.72 0.37
N ILE A 69 17.29 -24.51 0.85
CA ILE A 69 18.27 -23.64 0.22
C ILE A 69 19.51 -24.51 0.00
N ASP A 70 19.96 -24.64 -1.25
CA ASP A 70 21.22 -25.31 -1.56
C ASP A 70 22.31 -24.69 -0.68
N PRO A 71 22.98 -25.45 0.22
CA PRO A 71 23.94 -24.89 1.16
C PRO A 71 25.12 -24.18 0.47
N VAL A 72 25.29 -24.34 -0.84
CA VAL A 72 26.26 -23.60 -1.66
C VAL A 72 25.88 -22.13 -1.87
N LEU A 73 24.60 -21.77 -1.74
CA LEU A 73 24.10 -20.40 -1.91
C LEU A 73 24.04 -19.60 -0.61
N LEU A 74 24.45 -20.18 0.52
CA LEU A 74 24.53 -19.46 1.78
C LEU A 74 25.79 -18.58 1.80
N PRO A 75 25.68 -17.27 2.05
CA PRO A 75 26.84 -16.44 2.32
C PRO A 75 27.61 -17.03 3.51
N ALA A 76 28.94 -17.06 3.42
CA ALA A 76 29.86 -17.67 4.40
C ALA A 76 29.83 -17.09 5.83
N ASN A 77 28.81 -16.29 6.16
CA ASN A 77 28.70 -15.54 7.40
C ASN A 77 27.70 -16.15 8.38
N GLN A 78 27.10 -17.31 8.07
CA GLN A 78 26.27 -18.04 9.03
C GLN A 78 27.14 -18.90 9.96
N GLY A 79 27.77 -18.21 10.90
CA GLY A 79 28.25 -18.78 12.14
C GLY A 79 27.61 -18.06 13.31
N VAL A 80 26.83 -18.81 14.09
CA VAL A 80 26.45 -18.57 15.49
C VAL A 80 25.12 -17.84 15.72
N ASP A 81 24.11 -18.67 16.04
CA ASP A 81 23.03 -18.41 16.98
C ASP A 81 23.39 -17.36 18.03
N SER A 82 22.78 -16.19 17.92
CA SER A 82 22.57 -15.30 19.05
C SER A 82 21.40 -14.41 18.70
N GLU A 83 20.38 -14.39 19.56
CA GLU A 83 19.35 -13.37 19.57
C GLU A 83 20.03 -12.00 19.43
N TYR A 84 19.78 -11.28 18.34
CA TYR A 84 20.20 -9.89 18.23
C TYR A 84 18.98 -9.00 18.41
N ASP A 85 18.95 -8.43 19.61
CA ASP A 85 18.10 -7.35 20.07
C ASP A 85 18.06 -6.22 19.03
N ILE A 86 16.85 -5.87 18.59
CA ILE A 86 16.58 -4.97 17.45
C ILE A 86 16.94 -3.50 17.75
N ASP A 87 17.42 -3.19 18.96
CA ASP A 87 17.73 -1.81 19.39
C ASP A 87 19.17 -1.33 19.12
N ASN A 88 20.02 -2.13 18.47
CA ASN A 88 21.41 -1.71 18.23
C ASN A 88 21.57 -0.92 16.91
N SER A 89 21.42 0.40 16.99
CA SER A 89 21.60 1.35 15.88
C SER A 89 22.95 1.23 15.16
N ASP A 90 23.95 0.65 15.82
CA ASP A 90 25.30 0.51 15.28
C ASP A 90 25.37 -0.56 14.18
N GLN A 91 24.55 -1.62 14.26
CA GLN A 91 24.43 -2.60 13.16
C GLN A 91 23.74 -2.02 11.93
N LEU A 92 22.79 -1.09 12.13
CA LEU A 92 22.14 -0.39 11.04
C LEU A 92 23.12 0.56 10.32
N LEU A 93 24.01 1.20 11.09
CA LEU A 93 25.06 2.08 10.56
C LEU A 93 26.14 1.30 9.79
N GLU A 94 26.47 0.09 10.23
CA GLU A 94 27.40 -0.81 9.51
C GLU A 94 26.78 -1.34 8.20
N LEU A 95 25.48 -1.66 8.20
CA LEU A 95 24.73 -2.04 7.00
C LEU A 95 24.66 -0.89 5.98
N LEU A 96 24.48 0.35 6.46
CA LEU A 96 24.49 1.56 5.63
C LEU A 96 25.90 1.95 5.15
N GLY A 97 26.94 1.58 5.91
CA GLY A 97 28.35 1.80 5.53
C GLY A 97 28.80 1.02 4.30
N ASN A 98 28.05 -0.03 3.92
CA ASN A 98 28.29 -0.81 2.70
C ASN A 98 27.64 -0.22 1.44
N LEU A 99 26.88 0.88 1.57
CA LEU A 99 26.31 1.59 0.43
C LEU A 99 27.39 2.50 -0.18
N ASP A 100 28.05 1.97 -1.21
CA ASP A 100 29.17 2.56 -1.95
C ASP A 100 29.07 4.09 -2.18
N GLU A 101 30.23 4.76 -2.12
CA GLU A 101 30.46 6.22 -2.09
C GLU A 101 29.72 6.97 -3.23
N TYR A 102 29.50 6.29 -4.36
CA TYR A 102 28.79 6.78 -5.52
C TYR A 102 27.27 6.93 -5.31
N THR A 103 26.67 6.04 -4.52
CA THR A 103 25.23 6.05 -4.21
C THR A 103 24.91 7.17 -3.22
N ALA A 104 25.80 7.39 -2.26
CA ALA A 104 25.69 8.47 -1.27
C ALA A 104 25.85 9.86 -1.92
N THR A 105 26.79 10.03 -2.86
CA THR A 105 26.95 11.30 -3.59
C THR A 105 25.78 11.60 -4.51
N ALA A 106 25.24 10.60 -5.23
CA ALA A 106 24.06 10.77 -6.08
C ALA A 106 22.79 11.14 -5.28
N ALA A 107 22.57 10.50 -4.12
CA ALA A 107 21.45 10.80 -3.24
C ALA A 107 21.54 12.21 -2.62
N ASN A 108 22.74 12.64 -2.22
CA ASN A 108 22.96 13.96 -1.65
C ASN A 108 22.87 15.10 -2.67
N ALA A 109 23.33 14.88 -3.91
CA ALA A 109 23.17 15.85 -5.00
C ALA A 109 21.70 16.09 -5.36
N ASN A 110 20.89 15.02 -5.39
CA ASN A 110 19.47 15.11 -5.68
C ASN A 110 18.68 15.81 -4.55
N LYS A 111 18.99 15.50 -3.28
CA LYS A 111 18.33 16.17 -2.13
C LYS A 111 18.62 17.67 -2.07
N LYS A 112 19.86 18.08 -2.33
CA LYS A 112 20.25 19.50 -2.31
C LYS A 112 19.60 20.30 -3.43
N SER A 113 19.36 19.67 -4.59
CA SER A 113 18.70 20.29 -5.74
C SER A 113 17.21 20.56 -5.49
N THR A 114 16.49 19.59 -4.93
CA THR A 114 15.04 19.73 -4.67
C THR A 114 14.74 20.66 -3.51
N GLU A 115 15.56 20.66 -2.45
CA GLU A 115 15.39 21.55 -1.30
C GLU A 115 15.66 23.01 -1.66
N ASN A 116 16.74 23.28 -2.40
CA ASN A 116 17.05 24.65 -2.86
C ASN A 116 15.95 25.20 -3.77
N LYS A 117 15.40 24.38 -4.66
CA LYS A 117 14.29 24.77 -5.55
C LYS A 117 13.04 25.16 -4.75
N TYR A 118 12.70 24.39 -3.72
CA TYR A 118 11.56 24.70 -2.86
C TYR A 118 11.75 26.00 -2.08
N ILE A 119 12.96 26.25 -1.58
CA ILE A 119 13.28 27.48 -0.84
C ILE A 119 13.24 28.70 -1.77
N GLU A 120 13.75 28.61 -3.00
CA GLU A 120 13.69 29.68 -3.99
C GLU A 120 12.25 30.03 -4.39
N GLU A 121 11.43 29.01 -4.69
CA GLU A 121 9.99 29.18 -4.99
C GLU A 121 9.19 29.78 -3.83
N THR A 122 9.64 29.60 -2.58
CA THR A 122 8.97 30.12 -1.38
C THR A 122 9.40 31.54 -1.02
N ILE A 123 10.61 31.96 -1.42
CA ILE A 123 11.13 33.32 -1.14
C ILE A 123 10.66 34.33 -2.21
N GLU A 124 10.37 33.88 -3.43
CA GLU A 124 9.87 34.74 -4.53
C GLU A 124 8.34 34.94 -4.57
N ALA A 125 7.58 34.29 -3.68
CA ALA A 125 6.11 34.37 -3.57
C ALA A 125 5.64 35.38 -2.50
#